data_AF-A0A0D7KLR0-F1
#
_entry.id   AF-A0A0D7KLR0-F1
#
_cell.length_a   1.000
_cell.length_b   1.000
_cell.length_c   1.000
_cell.angle_alpha   90.00
_cell.angle_beta   90.00
_cell.angle_gamma   90.00
#
_symmetry.space_group_name_H-M   'P 1'
#
loop_
_entity.id
_entity.type
_entity.pdbx_description
1 polymer ?
#
loop_
_entity_poly.entity_id
_entity_poly.type
_entity_poly.pdbx_seq_one_letter_code
_entity_poly.pdbx_strand_id
1 'polypeptide(L)' 'MSKKAIQHGKSLTLPAEYHTLAEMIQYVANQYPQKGLTFVDASGNEEFLRYPELVKNCPDNT' A
#
# COMPACT_ATOMS: atom_id res chain seq x y z
N MET A 1 9.57 -21.40 39.77
CA MET A 1 8.95 -21.21 38.45
C MET A 1 10.06 -20.95 37.43
N SER A 2 10.20 -21.80 36.40
CA SER A 2 11.23 -21.64 35.36
C SER A 2 10.89 -20.43 34.47
N LYS A 3 11.84 -19.49 34.33
CA LYS A 3 11.67 -18.26 33.56
C LYS A 3 11.77 -18.61 32.07
N LYS A 4 10.68 -18.47 31.33
CA LYS A 4 10.69 -18.71 29.86
C LYS A 4 11.66 -17.71 29.21
N ALA A 5 12.57 -18.21 28.37
CA ALA A 5 13.42 -17.36 27.53
C ALA A 5 12.59 -16.89 26.34
N ILE A 6 12.04 -15.67 26.44
CA ILE A 6 11.29 -15.04 25.36
C ILE A 6 12.25 -14.13 24.59
N GLN A 7 12.36 -14.36 23.29
CA GLN A 7 13.10 -13.48 22.38
C GLN A 7 12.09 -12.62 21.60
N HIS A 8 12.24 -11.30 21.68
CA HIS A 8 11.45 -10.37 20.89
C HIS A 8 12.20 -9.97 19.62
N GLY A 9 11.45 -9.77 18.53
CA GLY A 9 11.97 -9.16 17.32
C GLY A 9 12.30 -7.68 17.50
N LYS A 10 12.81 -7.04 16.44
CA LYS A 10 13.05 -5.60 16.44
C LYS A 10 11.73 -4.84 16.51
N SER A 11 11.72 -3.75 17.27
CA SER A 11 10.62 -2.79 17.26
C SER A 11 10.48 -2.15 15.88
N LEU A 12 9.24 -1.95 15.45
CA LEU A 12 8.89 -1.23 14.24
C LEU A 12 8.28 0.12 14.63
N THR A 13 8.72 1.19 13.95
CA THR A 13 8.07 2.49 14.04
C THR A 13 6.89 2.49 13.07
N LEU A 14 5.71 2.81 13.57
CA LEU A 14 4.54 2.95 12.72
C LEU A 14 4.54 4.32 12.02
N PRO A 15 4.12 4.39 10.75
CA PRO A 15 3.94 5.64 10.04
C PRO A 15 2.87 6.50 10.73
N ALA A 16 3.09 7.81 10.77
CA ALA A 16 2.18 8.76 11.41
C ALA A 16 1.20 9.40 10.40
N GLU A 17 1.47 9.22 9.11
CA GLU A 17 0.82 9.90 8.00
C GLU A 17 -0.54 9.27 7.64
N TYR A 18 -0.81 8.05 8.10
CA TYR A 18 -2.04 7.32 7.82
C TYR A 18 -2.36 6.31 8.93
N HIS A 19 -3.65 6.12 9.18
CA HIS A 19 -4.18 5.20 10.20
C HIS A 19 -5.06 4.12 9.58
N THR A 20 -5.58 4.37 8.37
CA THR A 20 -6.36 3.38 7.61
C THR A 20 -5.67 2.99 6.30
N LEU A 21 -6.09 1.86 5.74
CA LEU A 21 -5.63 1.44 4.42
C LEU A 21 -5.99 2.45 3.32
N ALA A 22 -7.18 3.05 3.40
CA ALA A 22 -7.63 4.05 2.44
C ALA A 22 -6.76 5.31 2.49
N GLU A 23 -6.44 5.80 3.69
CA GLU A 23 -5.51 6.93 3.88
C GLU A 23 -4.11 6.60 3.38
N MET A 24 -3.62 5.39 3.64
CA MET A 24 -2.32 4.94 3.14
C MET A 24 -2.26 4.98 1.60
N ILE A 25 -3.29 4.46 0.93
CA ILE A 25 -3.35 4.43 -0.54
C ILE A 25 -3.37 5.86 -1.10
N GLN A 26 -4.18 6.76 -0.51
CA GLN A 26 -4.22 8.17 -0.92
C GLN A 26 -2.86 8.86 -0.68
N TYR A 27 -2.23 8.62 0.46
CA TYR A 27 -0.92 9.17 0.79
C TYR A 27 0.14 8.74 -0.22
N VAL A 28 0.24 7.44 -0.49
CA VAL A 28 1.21 6.88 -1.46
C VAL A 28 0.97 7.43 -2.87
N ALA A 29 -0.29 7.57 -3.29
CA ALA A 29 -0.63 8.14 -4.60
C ALA A 29 -0.15 9.60 -4.73
N ASN A 30 -0.26 10.39 -3.67
CA ASN A 30 0.20 11.77 -3.65
C ASN A 30 1.73 11.89 -3.57
N GLN A 31 2.41 11.01 -2.82
CA GLN A 31 3.87 11.04 -2.68
C GLN A 31 4.60 10.56 -3.93
N TYR A 32 4.02 9.61 -4.67
CA TYR A 32 4.66 8.98 -5.81
C TYR A 32 3.75 8.96 -7.05
N PRO A 33 3.38 10.13 -7.60
CA PRO A 33 2.38 10.23 -8.66
C PRO A 33 2.81 9.58 -9.98
N GLN A 34 4.12 9.42 -10.21
CA GLN A 34 4.71 8.74 -11.36
C GLN A 34 4.86 7.22 -11.18
N LYS A 35 4.59 6.68 -9.98
CA LYS A 35 4.63 5.24 -9.70
C LYS A 35 3.22 4.66 -9.84
N GLY A 36 3.15 3.33 -9.94
CA GLY A 36 1.92 2.65 -10.32
C GLY A 36 2.01 1.14 -10.21
N LEU A 37 1.00 0.49 -10.77
CA LEU A 37 0.90 -0.96 -10.91
C LEU A 37 1.07 -1.30 -12.39
N THR A 38 1.84 -2.35 -12.68
CA THR A 38 1.87 -2.98 -13.99
C THR A 38 1.02 -4.24 -13.92
N PHE A 39 -0.03 -4.30 -14.72
CA PHE A 39 -0.85 -5.49 -14.91
C PHE A 39 -0.32 -6.25 -16.12
N VAL A 40 -0.13 -7.56 -15.97
CA VAL A 40 0.31 -8.44 -17.05
C VAL A 40 -0.80 -9.46 -17.29
N ASP A 41 -1.33 -9.50 -18.51
CA ASP A 41 -2.39 -10.43 -18.87
C ASP A 41 -1.85 -11.83 -19.24
N ALA A 42 -2.75 -12.78 -19.47
CA ALA A 42 -2.38 -14.14 -19.84
C ALA A 42 -1.70 -14.26 -21.22
N SER A 43 -1.81 -13.22 -22.06
CA SER A 43 -1.13 -13.11 -23.36
C SER A 43 0.23 -12.41 -23.26
N GLY A 44 0.61 -11.95 -22.06
CA GLY A 44 1.84 -11.21 -21.81
C GLY A 44 1.77 -9.72 -22.15
N ASN A 45 0.58 -9.17 -22.40
CA ASN A 45 0.44 -7.72 -22.58
C ASN A 45 0.54 -7.01 -21.23
N GLU A 46 1.27 -5.90 -21.22
CA GLU A 46 1.45 -5.08 -20.02
C GLU A 46 0.62 -3.79 -20.11
N GLU A 47 -0.09 -3.48 -19.03
CA GLU A 47 -0.79 -2.21 -18.84
C GLU A 47 -0.28 -1.53 -17.56
N PHE A 48 0.13 -0.26 -17.67
CA PHE A 48 0.60 0.52 -16.53
C PHE A 48 -0.46 1.51 -16.06
N LEU A 49 -0.83 1.42 -14.78
CA LEU A 49 -1.78 2.31 -14.11
C LEU A 49 -1.09 3.06 -12.98
N ARG A 50 -1.07 4.40 -13.05
CA ARG A 50 -0.43 5.21 -11.98
C ARG A 50 -1.29 5.22 -10.72
N TYR A 51 -0.65 5.37 -9.56
CA TYR A 51 -1.36 5.41 -8.28
C TYR A 51 -2.46 6.50 -8.22
N PRO A 52 -2.29 7.72 -8.77
CA PRO A 52 -3.37 8.70 -8.81
C PRO A 52 -4.56 8.27 -9.67
N GLU A 53 -4.33 7.49 -10.73
CA GLU A 53 -5.40 6.98 -11.60
C GLU A 53 -6.17 5.87 -10.90
N LEU A 54 -5.48 5.01 -10.16
CA LEU A 54 -6.10 3.99 -9.31
C LEU A 54 -7.07 4.60 -8.29
N VAL A 55 -6.67 5.68 -7.61
CA VAL A 55 -7.53 6.36 -6.62
C VAL A 55 -8.76 7.00 -7.28
N LYS A 56 -8.60 7.65 -8.43
CA LYS A 56 -9.69 8.30 -9.17
C LYS A 56 -10.71 7.33 -9.74
N ASN A 57 -10.28 6.13 -10.10
CA ASN A 57 -11.13 5.08 -10.66
C ASN A 57 -11.88 4.27 -9.59
N CYS A 58 -11.69 4.56 -8.30
CA CYS A 58 -12.48 3.95 -7.25
C CYS A 58 -13.91 4.52 -7.33
N PRO A 59 -14.93 3.71 -7.66
CA PRO A 59 -16.29 4.21 -7.73
C PRO A 59 -16.72 4.72 -6.36
N ASP A 60 -17.24 5.96 -6.32
CA ASP A 60 -17.92 6.48 -5.15
C ASP A 60 -19.07 5.52 -4.83
N ASN A 61 -18.96 4.77 -3.73
CA ASN A 61 -20.09 4.05 -3.16
C ASN A 61 -21.01 5.10 -2.52
N THR A 62 -21.75 5.84 -3.33
CA THR A 62 -22.93 6.62 -2.90
C THR A 62 -24.16 5.74 -2.77
#